data_AF-A0A661R2W0-F1
#
_entry.id   AF-A0A661R2W0-F1
#
_cell.length_a   1.000
_cell.length_b   1.000
_cell.length_c   1.000
_cell.angle_alpha   90.00
_cell.angle_beta   90.00
_cell.angle_gamma   90.00
#
_symmetry.space_group_name_H-M   'P 1'
#
loop_
_entity.id
_entity.type
_entity.pdbx_description
1 polymer ?
#
loop_
_entity_poly.entity_id
_entity_poly.type
_entity_poly.pdbx_seq_one_letter_code
_entity_poly.pdbx_strand_id
1 'polypeptide(L)' 'MNDYKVNKTYEQINKKISRGEAVVVTAEEIIDIAKKHGVVEAAKRVDVVTTGTFAPMCSSGAFINIGQFK' A
#
# COMPACT_ATOMS: atom_id res chain seq x y z
N MET A 1 15.72 -9.25 8.57
CA MET A 1 15.09 -8.67 7.35
C MET A 1 15.59 -9.44 6.16
N ASN A 2 14.72 -9.76 5.19
CA ASN A 2 15.16 -10.24 3.88
C ASN A 2 16.01 -9.16 3.19
N ASP A 3 17.01 -9.55 2.42
CA ASP A 3 17.89 -8.62 1.71
C ASP A 3 17.23 -8.18 0.39
N TYR A 4 16.37 -7.16 0.47
CA TYR A 4 15.81 -6.50 -0.70
C TYR A 4 16.71 -5.36 -1.17
N LYS A 5 16.71 -5.05 -2.47
CA LYS A 5 17.44 -3.89 -3.04
C LYS A 5 17.00 -2.55 -2.43
N VAL A 6 15.82 -2.50 -1.81
CA VAL A 6 15.29 -1.35 -1.07
C VAL A 6 14.64 -1.87 0.20
N ASN A 7 15.09 -1.40 1.36
CA ASN A 7 14.52 -1.75 2.66
C ASN A 7 13.98 -0.47 3.31
N LYS A 8 12.70 -0.48 3.66
CA LYS A 8 12.04 0.58 4.45
C LYS A 8 11.37 -0.07 5.65
N THR A 9 11.53 0.51 6.83
CA THR A 9 10.83 0.04 8.03
C THR A 9 9.51 0.77 8.21
N TYR A 10 8.56 0.12 8.88
CA TYR A 10 7.30 0.78 9.25
C TYR A 10 7.52 2.04 10.08
N GLU A 11 8.51 2.04 10.98
CA GLU A 11 8.82 3.20 11.80
C GLU A 11 9.31 4.39 10.96
N GLN A 12 10.13 4.13 9.93
CA GLN A 12 10.56 5.16 8.99
C GLN A 12 9.39 5.72 8.17
N ILE A 13 8.51 4.85 7.66
CA ILE A 13 7.35 5.26 6.88
C ILE A 13 6.38 6.07 7.75
N ASN A 14 6.09 5.63 8.98
CA ASN A 14 5.21 6.34 9.91
C ASN A 14 5.74 7.73 10.29
N LYS A 15 7.07 7.88 10.44
CA LYS A 15 7.70 9.20 10.66
C LYS A 15 7.51 10.14 9.47
N LYS A 16 7.56 9.63 8.23
CA LYS A 16 7.27 10.45 7.04
C LYS A 16 5.79 10.84 6.96
N ILE A 17 4.89 9.92 7.28
CA ILE A 17 3.44 10.18 7.29
C ILE A 17 3.11 11.28 8.30
N SER A 18 3.64 11.19 9.53
CA SER A 18 3.37 12.20 10.57
C SER A 18 3.93 13.59 10.24
N ARG A 19 4.97 13.66 9.41
CA ARG A 19 5.55 14.92 8.90
C ARG A 19 4.86 15.45 7.64
N GLY A 20 3.96 14.68 7.03
CA GLY A 20 3.38 15.02 5.73
C GLY A 20 4.34 14.90 4.55
N GLU A 21 5.42 14.13 4.71
CA GLU A 21 6.49 13.94 3.71
C GLU A 21 6.37 12.61 2.93
N ALA A 22 5.41 11.76 3.30
CA ALA A 22 5.24 10.46 2.67
C ALA A 22 4.72 10.59 1.24
N VAL A 23 5.38 9.91 0.29
CA VAL A 23 4.89 9.80 -1.08
C VAL A 23 3.89 8.64 -1.15
N VAL A 24 2.62 8.99 -1.34
CA VAL A 24 1.49 8.05 -1.43
C VAL A 24 0.96 8.06 -2.85
N VAL A 25 0.76 6.87 -3.44
CA VAL A 25 0.25 6.70 -4.81
C VAL A 25 -0.81 5.61 -4.86
N THR A 26 -1.64 5.58 -5.89
CA THR A 26 -2.62 4.51 -6.10
C THR A 26 -1.99 3.27 -6.77
N ALA A 27 -2.75 2.17 -6.78
CA ALA A 27 -2.41 0.93 -7.49
C ALA A 27 -2.23 1.15 -9.00
N GLU A 28 -3.00 2.06 -9.59
CA GLU A 28 -2.90 2.41 -11.01
C GLU A 28 -1.64 3.25 -11.28
N GLU A 29 -1.37 4.24 -10.44
CA GLU A 29 -0.22 5.15 -10.59
C GLU A 29 1.13 4.42 -10.47
N ILE A 30 1.24 3.46 -9.54
CA ILE A 30 2.50 2.73 -9.33
C ILE A 30 2.92 1.92 -10.56
N ILE A 31 1.97 1.47 -11.38
CA ILE A 31 2.26 0.72 -12.62
C ILE A 31 3.05 1.59 -13.58
N ASP A 32 2.63 2.85 -13.78
CA ASP A 32 3.28 3.76 -14.71
C ASP A 32 4.62 4.27 -14.18
N ILE A 33 4.72 4.51 -12.86
CA ILE A 33 5.99 4.86 -12.20
C ILE A 33 7.01 3.73 -12.39
N ALA A 34 6.59 2.48 -12.18
CA ALA A 34 7.46 1.31 -12.36
C ALA A 34 7.89 1.12 -13.82
N LYS A 35 7.00 1.32 -14.79
CA LYS A 35 7.34 1.27 -16.23
C LYS A 35 8.35 2.34 -16.63
N LYS A 36 8.18 3.57 -16.11
CA LYS A 36 9.01 4.73 -16.49
C LYS A 36 10.38 4.74 -15.82
N HIS A 37 10.46 4.29 -14.57
CA HIS A 37 11.67 4.43 -13.74
C HIS A 37 12.29 3.10 -13.30
N GLY A 38 11.60 1.98 -13.50
CA GLY A 38 11.99 0.67 -13.01
C GLY A 38 11.55 0.43 -11.57
N VAL A 39 11.32 -0.85 -11.22
CA VAL A 39 10.75 -1.27 -9.93
C VAL A 39 11.61 -0.88 -8.71
N VAL A 40 12.94 -0.89 -8.84
CA VAL A 40 13.85 -0.53 -7.74
C VAL A 40 13.78 0.96 -7.43
N GLU A 41 13.76 1.79 -8.47
CA GLU A 41 13.70 3.24 -8.31
C GLU A 41 12.30 3.69 -7.86
N ALA A 42 11.25 3.07 -8.40
CA ALA A 42 9.89 3.24 -7.93
C ALA A 42 9.77 2.94 -6.42
N ALA A 43 10.35 1.82 -5.95
CA ALA A 43 10.35 1.45 -4.54
C ALA A 43 11.15 2.42 -3.64
N LYS A 44 12.18 3.10 -4.17
CA LYS A 44 12.87 4.17 -3.42
C LYS A 44 11.99 5.40 -3.25
N ARG A 45 11.31 5.83 -4.33
CA ARG A 45 10.52 7.07 -4.38
C ARG A 45 9.18 6.98 -3.67
N VAL A 46 8.49 5.84 -3.77
CA VAL A 46 7.15 5.65 -3.23
C VAL A 46 7.22 5.03 -1.84
N ASP A 47 6.50 5.61 -0.88
CA ASP A 47 6.47 5.13 0.50
C ASP A 47 5.23 4.27 0.80
N VAL A 48 4.08 4.60 0.22
CA VAL A 48 2.82 3.85 0.39
C VAL A 48 2.10 3.73 -0.95
N VAL A 49 1.60 2.53 -1.26
CA VAL A 49 0.67 2.31 -2.37
C VAL A 49 -0.71 2.03 -1.77
N THR A 50 -1.70 2.82 -2.15
CA THR A 50 -3.09 2.64 -1.73
C THR A 50 -3.86 1.90 -2.81
N THR A 51 -4.63 0.89 -2.40
CA THR A 51 -5.52 0.16 -3.30
C THR A 51 -6.96 0.41 -2.85
N GLY A 52 -7.81 0.87 -3.76
CA GLY A 52 -9.25 0.94 -3.48
C GLY A 52 -9.85 -0.47 -3.52
N THR A 53 -9.95 -1.14 -2.38
CA THR A 53 -10.62 -2.44 -2.31
C THR A 53 -12.04 -2.25 -1.80
N PHE A 54 -13.04 -2.60 -2.61
CA PHE A 54 -14.42 -2.76 -2.16
C PHE A 54 -14.73 -4.25 -1.95
N ALA A 55 -14.23 -4.83 -0.85
CA ALA A 55 -14.58 -6.17 -0.37
C ALA A 55 -14.16 -6.36 1.10
N PRO A 56 -14.87 -7.18 1.89
CA PRO A 56 -14.56 -7.37 3.31
C PRO A 56 -13.19 -8.06 3.40
N MET A 57 -12.21 -7.32 3.94
CA MET A 57 -10.89 -7.76 4.40
C MET A 57 -10.26 -8.92 3.60
N CYS A 58 -9.19 -8.62 2.85
CA CYS A 58 -8.35 -9.52 2.04
C CYS A 58 -7.75 -10.77 2.74
N SER A 59 -8.27 -11.19 3.90
CA SER A 59 -7.87 -12.40 4.62
C SER A 59 -9.00 -13.12 5.35
N SER A 60 -10.23 -12.59 5.39
CA SER A 60 -11.30 -13.20 6.21
C SER A 60 -12.40 -13.91 5.42
N GLY A 61 -12.69 -13.49 4.18
CA GLY A 61 -13.83 -14.04 3.42
C GLY A 61 -15.18 -13.96 4.16
N ALA A 62 -15.25 -13.20 5.27
CA ALA A 62 -16.35 -13.26 6.20
C ALA A 62 -17.44 -12.28 5.74
N PHE A 63 -18.50 -12.83 5.17
CA PHE A 63 -19.73 -12.12 4.85
C PHE A 63 -20.80 -12.54 5.86
N ILE A 64 -20.99 -11.76 6.92
CA ILE A 64 -22.00 -12.02 7.94
C ILE A 64 -23.29 -11.31 7.51
N ASN A 65 -24.22 -12.07 6.95
CA ASN A 65 -25.60 -11.62 6.71
C ASN A 65 -26.46 -12.03 7.90
N ILE A 66 -26.68 -11.09 8.82
CA ILE A 66 -27.68 -11.24 9.89
C ILE A 66 -29.00 -10.85 9.25
N GLY A 67 -29.76 -11.85 8.76
CA GLY A 67 -31.03 -11.63 8.08
C GLY A 67 -31.96 -10.70 8.87
N GLN A 68 -32.89 -10.03 8.19
CA GLN A 68 -33.82 -9.10 8.84
C GLN A 68 -34.56 -9.83 9.98
N PHE A 69 -34.43 -9.30 11.20
CA PHE A 69 -35.26 -9.73 12.32
C PHE A 69 -36.72 -9.48 11.97
N LYS A 70 -37.57 -10.47 12.25
CA LYS A 70 -39.00 -10.38 12.04
C LYS A 70 -39.62 -9.39 13.02
#